data_AF-A0A358DJ30-F1
#
_entry.id   AF-A0A358DJ30-F1
#
_cell.length_a   1.000
_cell.length_b   1.000
_cell.length_c   1.000
_cell.angle_alpha   90.00
_cell.angle_beta   90.00
_cell.angle_gamma   90.00
#
_symmetry.space_group_name_H-M   'P 1'
#
loop_
_entity.id
_entity.type
_entity.pdbx_description
1 polymer ?
#
loop_
_entity_poly.entity_id
_entity_poly.type
_entity_poly.pdbx_seq_one_letter_code
_entity_poly.pdbx_strand_id
1 'polypeptide(L)' 'MANFYTDTPQFRHYLNHPLMKRIVELKERNYADKYTYDYAPMDFEDAMDSYDKILEVVGEICGDIIEPNAETVDHSG' A
#
# COMPACT_ATOMS: atom_id res chain seq x y z
N MET A 1 7.54 15.37 -8.21
CA MET A 1 8.16 14.52 -7.18
C MET A 1 8.17 13.09 -7.72
N ALA A 2 9.23 12.34 -7.45
CA ALA A 2 9.29 10.94 -7.85
C ALA A 2 8.40 10.14 -6.91
N ASN A 3 7.59 9.22 -7.43
CA ASN A 3 6.80 8.33 -6.61
C ASN A 3 6.89 6.92 -7.18
N PHE A 4 7.65 6.07 -6.49
CA PHE A 4 7.97 4.71 -6.96
C PHE A 4 6.73 3.84 -7.18
N TYR A 5 5.61 4.14 -6.52
CA TYR A 5 4.36 3.42 -6.71
C TYR A 5 3.61 3.90 -7.95
N THR A 6 3.37 5.22 -8.09
CA THR A 6 2.59 5.75 -9.22
C THR A 6 3.38 5.75 -10.53
N ASP A 7 4.71 5.84 -10.45
CA ASP A 7 5.63 5.80 -11.59
C ASP A 7 5.90 4.36 -12.08
N THR A 8 5.40 3.35 -11.34
CA THR A 8 5.51 1.93 -11.69
C THR A 8 4.11 1.31 -11.89
N PRO A 9 3.47 1.50 -13.07
CA PRO A 9 2.08 1.08 -13.31
C PRO A 9 1.80 -0.41 -13.09
N GLN A 10 2.83 -1.25 -13.13
CA GLN A 10 2.68 -2.69 -12.92
C GLN A 10 2.19 -3.03 -11.50
N PHE A 11 2.52 -2.21 -10.49
CA PHE A 11 2.06 -2.44 -9.12
C PHE A 11 0.54 -2.31 -8.99
N ARG A 12 -0.06 -1.31 -9.64
CA ARG A 12 -1.52 -1.16 -9.71
C ARG A 12 -2.19 -2.34 -10.41
N HIS A 13 -1.52 -2.95 -11.39
CA HIS A 13 -2.07 -4.13 -12.05
C HIS A 13 -2.23 -5.32 -11.09
N TYR A 14 -1.25 -5.55 -10.20
CA TYR A 14 -1.35 -6.63 -9.21
C TYR A 14 -2.47 -6.42 -8.19
N LEU A 15 -2.75 -5.17 -7.81
CA LEU A 15 -3.87 -4.82 -6.93
C LEU A 15 -5.24 -5.07 -7.57
N ASN A 16 -5.33 -5.06 -8.90
CA ASN A 16 -6.56 -5.31 -9.64
C ASN A 16 -6.72 -6.77 -10.07
N HIS A 17 -5.98 -7.69 -9.46
CA HIS A 17 -6.08 -9.11 -9.78
C HIS A 17 -7.48 -9.66 -9.44
N PRO A 18 -8.07 -10.57 -10.27
CA PRO A 18 -9.42 -11.10 -10.02
C PRO A 18 -9.63 -11.76 -8.65
N LEU A 19 -8.55 -12.30 -8.07
CA LEU A 19 -8.58 -12.91 -6.73
C LEU A 19 -8.47 -11.90 -5.59
N MET A 20 -8.21 -10.61 -5.87
CA MET A 20 -7.92 -9.62 -4.84
C MET A 20 -9.07 -9.51 -3.83
N LYS A 21 -10.31 -9.52 -4.31
CA LYS A 21 -11.49 -9.53 -3.43
C LYS A 21 -11.44 -10.65 -2.40
N ARG A 22 -11.11 -11.87 -2.83
CA ARG A 22 -11.01 -13.02 -1.94
C ARG A 22 -9.82 -12.93 -1.00
N ILE A 23 -8.69 -12.42 -1.49
CA ILE A 23 -7.47 -12.25 -0.70
C ILE A 23 -7.71 -11.24 0.43
N VAL A 24 -8.31 -10.10 0.12
CA VAL A 24 -8.61 -9.03 1.08
C VAL A 24 -9.63 -9.48 2.10
N GLU A 25 -10.71 -10.16 1.68
CA GLU A 25 -11.68 -10.76 2.61
C GLU A 25 -10.99 -11.68 3.65
N LEU A 26 -10.05 -12.52 3.21
CA LEU A 26 -9.31 -13.41 4.12
C LEU A 26 -8.33 -12.64 5.01
N LYS A 27 -7.63 -11.65 4.44
CA LYS A 27 -6.66 -10.81 5.15
C LYS A 27 -7.33 -9.99 6.27
N GLU A 28 -8.47 -9.39 5.98
CA GLU A 28 -9.29 -8.58 6.90
C GLU A 28 -10.23 -9.43 7.76
N ARG A 29 -10.11 -10.77 7.74
CA ARG A 29 -10.95 -11.70 8.52
C ARG A 29 -12.46 -11.44 8.35
N ASN A 30 -12.88 -11.21 7.10
CA ASN A 30 -14.23 -10.78 6.72
C ASN A 30 -14.65 -9.45 7.36
N TYR A 31 -13.70 -8.52 7.51
CA TYR A 31 -13.91 -7.20 8.09
C TYR A 31 -14.45 -7.26 9.53
N ALA A 32 -14.07 -8.28 10.30
CA ALA A 32 -14.55 -8.48 11.67
C ALA A 32 -14.11 -7.36 12.61
N ASP A 33 -12.97 -6.74 12.31
CA ASP A 33 -12.36 -5.72 13.16
C ASP A 33 -13.12 -4.38 13.12
N LYS A 34 -13.98 -4.14 12.11
CA LYS A 34 -14.85 -2.93 12.02
C LYS A 34 -15.86 -2.79 13.16
N TYR A 35 -16.14 -3.88 13.86
CA TYR A 35 -17.02 -3.86 15.04
C TYR A 35 -16.28 -3.47 16.32
N THR A 36 -14.95 -3.40 16.29
CA THR A 36 -14.08 -3.14 17.44
C THR A 36 -13.29 -1.85 17.29
N TYR A 37 -12.90 -1.50 16.06
CA TYR A 37 -12.03 -0.36 15.79
C TYR A 37 -12.64 0.55 14.72
N ASP A 38 -12.67 1.86 15.01
CA ASP A 38 -13.26 2.88 14.12
C ASP A 38 -12.45 3.10 12.83
N TYR A 39 -11.20 2.65 12.79
CA TYR A 39 -10.31 2.76 11.63
C TYR A 39 -10.26 1.48 10.79
N ALA A 40 -10.91 0.40 11.21
CA ALA A 40 -10.82 -0.87 10.50
C ALA A 40 -11.66 -0.82 9.21
N PRO A 41 -11.19 -1.41 8.09
CA PRO A 41 -11.90 -1.36 6.82
C PRO A 41 -13.30 -1.97 6.92
N MET A 42 -14.30 -1.28 6.37
CA MET A 42 -15.69 -1.71 6.44
C MET A 42 -16.04 -2.81 5.43
N ASP A 43 -15.43 -2.72 4.25
CA ASP A 43 -15.64 -3.61 3.12
C ASP A 43 -14.41 -3.62 2.18
N PHE A 44 -14.56 -4.29 1.04
CA PHE A 44 -13.49 -4.46 0.06
C PHE A 44 -13.03 -3.14 -0.55
N GLU A 45 -13.95 -2.25 -0.90
CA GLU A 45 -13.62 -0.98 -1.57
C GLU A 45 -12.86 -0.07 -0.61
N ASP A 46 -13.29 -0.02 0.65
CA ASP A 46 -12.64 0.73 1.72
C ASP A 46 -11.21 0.22 2.01
N ALA A 47 -11.03 -1.11 2.04
CA ALA A 47 -9.71 -1.71 2.20
C ALA A 47 -8.78 -1.40 1.01
N MET A 48 -9.31 -1.48 -0.22
CA MET A 48 -8.52 -1.20 -1.43
C MET A 48 -8.14 0.27 -1.55
N ASP A 49 -9.06 1.20 -1.25
CA ASP A 49 -8.77 2.64 -1.20
C ASP A 49 -7.69 2.95 -0.16
N SER A 50 -7.76 2.31 1.00
CA SER A 50 -6.74 2.41 2.04
C SER A 50 -5.37 1.92 1.56
N TYR A 51 -5.32 0.78 0.87
CA TYR A 51 -4.06 0.26 0.33
C TYR A 51 -3.46 1.16 -0.74
N ASP A 52 -4.27 1.70 -1.66
CA ASP A 52 -3.78 2.60 -2.71
C ASP A 52 -3.16 3.87 -2.11
N LYS A 53 -3.83 4.48 -1.12
CA LYS A 53 -3.32 5.65 -0.39
C LYS A 53 -2.03 5.37 0.35
N ILE A 54 -1.94 4.24 1.06
CA ILE A 54 -0.72 3.86 1.78
C ILE A 54 0.43 3.68 0.81
N LEU A 55 0.20 2.99 -0.31
CA LEU A 55 1.23 2.74 -1.32
C LEU A 55 1.67 4.03 -2.03
N GLU A 56 0.77 4.99 -2.24
CA GLU A 56 1.13 6.32 -2.73
C GLU A 56 2.08 7.04 -1.76
N VAL A 57 1.75 7.08 -0.47
CA VAL A 57 2.61 7.70 0.56
C VAL A 57 3.96 6.98 0.66
N VAL A 58 3.96 5.64 0.66
CA VAL A 58 5.21 4.86 0.69
C VAL A 58 6.04 5.12 -0.56
N GLY A 59 5.42 5.21 -1.73
CA GLY A 59 6.10 5.51 -2.99
C GLY A 59 6.78 6.88 -2.99
N GLU A 60 6.14 7.89 -2.39
CA GLU A 60 6.72 9.22 -2.17
C GLU A 60 7.90 9.17 -1.19
N ILE A 61 7.75 8.51 -0.05
CA ILE A 61 8.85 8.33 0.93
C ILE A 61 10.05 7.64 0.27
N CYS A 62 9.80 6.62 -0.55
CA CYS A 62 10.85 5.96 -1.31
C CYS A 62 11.60 6.92 -2.25
N GLY A 63 10.87 7.78 -2.95
CA GLY A 63 11.44 8.74 -3.92
C GLY A 63 12.16 9.92 -3.29
N ASP A 64 11.58 10.49 -2.24
CA ASP A 64 12.06 11.75 -1.69
C ASP A 64 13.02 11.56 -0.49
N ILE A 65 12.93 10.43 0.22
CA ILE A 65 13.73 10.17 1.42
C ILE A 65 14.66 8.98 1.23
N ILE A 66 14.16 7.82 0.80
CA ILE A 66 15.00 6.61 0.76
C ILE A 66 16.04 6.70 -0.35
N GLU A 67 15.63 7.04 -1.58
CA GLU A 67 16.53 7.08 -2.75
C GLU A 67 17.71 8.05 -2.55
N PRO A 68 17.53 9.30 -2.08
CA PRO A 68 18.65 10.24 -1.91
C PRO A 68 19.62 9.83 -0.78
N ASN A 69 19.13 9.09 0.22
CA ASN A 69 19.95 8.63 1.33
C ASN A 69 20.60 7.26 1.06
N ALA A 70 20.14 6.51 0.05
CA ALA A 70 20.54 5.13 -0.20
C ALA A 70 22.06 4.98 -0.40
N GLU A 71 22.68 5.85 -1.21
CA GLU A 71 24.12 5.84 -1.45
C GLU A 71 24.92 6.10 -0.17
N THR A 72 24.48 7.06 0.64
CA THR A 72 25.18 7.40 1.89
C THR A 72 25.07 6.28 2.92
N VAL A 73 23.90 5.64 3.02
CA VAL A 73 23.68 4.49 3.91
C VAL A 73 24.55 3.31 3.47
N ASP A 74 24.61 3.01 2.16
CA ASP A 74 25.46 1.94 1.62
C ASP A 74 26.95 2.14 1.97
N HIS A 75 27.42 3.39 1.92
CA HIS A 75 28.78 3.73 2.33
C HIS A 75 29.03 3.68 3.85
N SER A 76 28.00 3.87 4.69
CA SER A 76 28.18 4.07 6.14
C SER A 76 27.80 2.87 7.01
N GLY A 77 27.01 1.92 6.50
CA GLY A 77 26.68 0.65 7.18
C GLY A 77 25.67 0.78 8.32
#